data_AF-A0A0D8BJA7-F1
#
_entry.id   AF-A0A0D8BJA7-F1
#
_cell.length_a   1.000
_cell.length_b   1.000
_cell.length_c   1.000
_cell.angle_alpha   90.00
_cell.angle_beta   90.00
_cell.angle_gamma   90.00
#
_symmetry.space_group_name_H-M   'P 1'
#
loop_
_entity.id
_entity.type
_entity.pdbx_description
1 polymer ?
#
loop_
_entity_poly.entity_id
_entity_poly.type
_entity_poly.pdbx_seq_one_letter_code
_entity_poly.pdbx_strand_id
1 'polypeptide(L)'
;MTDPREPGIPPRLAADLPTQLGQGVGPRRAGQSRGELRREATSLAGLLGLTVDPGECRGSFVADAHLLNTRGTLWGGCGLAAAIAFVQACGGRDCVWAHTQFLAPVHAGEEVELSVDPGTGGLSQVVVRATTAGRLVFLAGGTFSRVSGVVSRFGPAGDWAPDPDSCPPREYPNWLDFPRDGVISLVEQRWARPARTDLDGRPGGGSSALWLRLRPRLPLHAAVLALLGDFAPVGLIEATGDMAAGTSLDNSLRIVAPPTGEWVLLDVRVEAIVRNVAQVRGRMYDRTGALVATVSQTALVHRVRPPSLASRDGQPSPAPTAG
;
A
#
# COMPACT_ATOMS: atom_id res chain seq x y z
N MET A 1 -43.62 -33.38 28.55
CA MET A 1 -43.63 -32.10 29.27
C MET A 1 -42.98 -32.34 30.62
N THR A 2 -41.67 -32.20 30.69
CA THR A 2 -40.85 -32.23 31.90
C THR A 2 -39.43 -31.83 31.51
N ASP A 3 -38.99 -30.69 32.02
CA ASP A 3 -37.63 -30.13 31.99
C ASP A 3 -36.80 -30.74 33.13
N PRO A 4 -35.54 -31.12 32.89
CA PRO A 4 -34.53 -31.13 33.95
C PRO A 4 -33.23 -30.39 33.58
N ARG A 5 -33.05 -29.23 34.22
CA ARG A 5 -31.90 -28.78 35.05
C ARG A 5 -30.48 -28.89 34.46
N GLU A 6 -29.85 -27.72 34.31
CA GLU A 6 -28.41 -27.50 34.15
C GLU A 6 -27.55 -28.03 35.33
N PRO A 7 -26.35 -28.56 35.07
CA PRO A 7 -25.35 -28.82 36.11
C PRO A 7 -24.32 -27.68 36.26
N GLY A 8 -24.13 -27.24 37.52
CA GLY A 8 -23.23 -26.17 37.93
C GLY A 8 -21.74 -26.50 37.91
N ILE A 9 -20.95 -25.43 37.81
CA ILE A 9 -19.48 -25.38 37.77
C ILE A 9 -18.92 -25.31 39.21
N PRO A 10 -17.91 -26.11 39.60
CA PRO A 10 -17.27 -25.97 40.91
C PRO A 10 -16.10 -24.97 40.90
N PRO A 11 -15.81 -24.28 42.02
CA PRO A 11 -14.68 -23.35 42.13
C PRO A 11 -13.37 -24.11 42.41
N ARG A 12 -12.24 -23.63 41.88
CA ARG A 12 -10.91 -24.12 42.25
C ARG A 12 -10.11 -23.05 43.00
N LEU A 13 -9.60 -23.49 44.15
CA LEU A 13 -8.76 -22.81 45.12
C LEU A 13 -7.41 -22.36 44.55
N ALA A 14 -6.92 -21.26 45.11
CA ALA A 14 -5.55 -20.79 45.02
C ALA A 14 -4.56 -21.75 45.70
N ALA A 15 -3.35 -21.86 45.14
CA ALA A 15 -2.18 -22.42 45.79
C ALA A 15 -0.94 -21.59 45.41
N ASP A 16 -0.18 -21.23 46.46
CA ASP A 16 1.00 -20.38 46.45
C ASP A 16 2.31 -21.11 46.07
N LEU A 17 3.32 -20.27 45.73
CA LEU A 17 4.80 -20.41 45.78
C LEU A 17 5.55 -20.92 44.51
N PRO A 18 6.85 -20.56 44.31
CA PRO A 18 7.67 -19.48 44.91
C PRO A 18 8.44 -18.60 43.89
N THR A 19 8.89 -17.44 44.39
CA THR A 19 9.89 -16.53 43.80
C THR A 19 11.26 -17.21 43.71
N GLN A 20 11.87 -17.29 42.51
CA GLN A 20 13.33 -17.31 42.37
C GLN A 20 13.81 -16.54 41.13
N LEU A 21 14.86 -15.77 41.39
CA LEU A 21 15.61 -14.89 40.51
C LEU A 21 16.39 -15.67 39.45
N GLY A 22 16.31 -15.22 38.20
CA GLY A 22 17.25 -15.55 37.15
C GLY A 22 17.65 -14.28 36.41
N GLN A 23 18.80 -13.72 36.77
CA GLN A 23 19.43 -12.62 36.05
C GLN A 23 20.06 -13.13 34.75
N GLY A 24 20.02 -12.30 33.69
CA GLY A 24 21.08 -12.28 32.68
C GLY A 24 20.65 -12.38 31.22
N VAL A 25 20.05 -11.34 30.67
CA VAL A 25 20.29 -10.94 29.27
C VAL A 25 20.38 -9.42 29.23
N GLY A 26 21.58 -8.90 28.98
CA GLY A 26 21.85 -7.46 28.93
C GLY A 26 21.09 -6.75 27.81
N PRO A 27 20.91 -5.43 27.91
CA PRO A 27 20.14 -4.66 26.94
C PRO A 27 20.82 -4.72 25.56
N ARG A 28 20.10 -5.25 24.57
CA ARG A 28 20.45 -5.06 23.16
C ARG A 28 20.55 -3.56 22.91
N ARG A 29 21.68 -3.10 22.39
CA ARG A 29 21.93 -1.72 21.98
C ARG A 29 20.78 -1.20 21.11
N ALA A 30 19.90 -0.42 21.72
CA ALA A 30 19.05 0.53 21.02
C ALA A 30 19.97 1.65 20.51
N GLY A 31 19.99 1.90 19.20
CA GLY A 31 20.76 3.03 18.66
C GLY A 31 21.28 2.92 17.24
N GLN A 32 20.66 2.15 16.35
CA GLN A 32 20.69 2.52 14.92
C GLN A 32 19.41 3.29 14.64
N SER A 33 19.54 4.49 14.09
CA SER A 33 18.37 5.30 13.79
C SER A 33 17.58 4.59 12.69
N ARG A 34 16.24 4.44 12.86
CA ARG A 34 15.38 3.85 11.82
C ARG A 34 15.44 4.58 10.47
N GLY A 35 16.04 5.78 10.45
CA GLY A 35 16.36 6.55 9.24
C GLY A 35 17.55 6.02 8.43
N GLU A 36 18.52 5.34 9.05
CA GLU A 36 19.68 4.72 8.37
C GLU A 36 19.29 3.45 7.61
N LEU A 37 18.39 2.62 8.20
CA LEU A 37 17.81 1.45 7.53
C LEU A 37 17.13 1.80 6.19
N ARG A 38 16.58 3.03 6.05
CA ARG A 38 15.94 3.50 4.80
C ARG A 38 16.93 3.70 3.64
N ARG A 39 18.19 4.04 3.92
CA ARG A 39 19.23 4.28 2.89
C ARG A 39 20.02 3.01 2.55
N GLU A 40 19.94 1.98 3.38
CA GLU A 40 20.72 0.73 3.24
C GLU A 40 19.89 -0.50 2.86
N ALA A 41 18.56 -0.38 2.71
CA ALA A 41 17.73 -1.51 2.31
C ALA A 41 18.17 -2.04 0.93
N THR A 42 18.76 -3.24 0.91
CA THR A 42 19.22 -3.94 -0.30
C THR A 42 18.15 -4.83 -0.93
N SER A 43 16.99 -4.97 -0.29
CA SER A 43 15.85 -5.75 -0.77
C SER A 43 14.52 -5.14 -0.32
N LEU A 44 13.43 -5.51 -1.01
CA LEU A 44 12.09 -5.07 -0.62
C LEU A 44 11.67 -5.64 0.73
N ALA A 45 12.02 -6.91 1.04
CA ALA A 45 11.75 -7.49 2.35
C ALA A 45 12.43 -6.69 3.46
N GLY A 46 13.68 -6.26 3.25
CA GLY A 46 14.40 -5.36 4.17
C GLY A 46 13.73 -3.99 4.30
N LEU A 47 13.28 -3.39 3.18
CA LEU A 47 12.53 -2.12 3.21
C LEU A 47 11.24 -2.22 4.02
N LEU A 48 10.54 -3.35 3.92
CA LEU A 48 9.30 -3.63 4.66
C LEU A 48 9.55 -4.05 6.11
N GLY A 49 10.78 -4.42 6.49
CA GLY A 49 11.06 -5.08 7.76
C GLY A 49 10.40 -6.46 7.88
N LEU A 50 10.17 -7.13 6.74
CA LEU A 50 9.49 -8.42 6.69
C LEU A 50 10.43 -9.55 7.14
N THR A 51 10.03 -10.22 8.23
CA THR A 51 10.64 -11.48 8.68
C THR A 51 9.75 -12.64 8.25
N VAL A 52 10.36 -13.73 7.78
CA VAL A 52 9.63 -14.93 7.35
C VAL A 52 10.32 -16.16 7.94
N ASP A 53 9.51 -17.08 8.47
CA ASP A 53 9.85 -18.47 8.72
C ASP A 53 9.25 -19.33 7.58
N PRO A 54 10.07 -19.75 6.60
CA PRO A 54 9.59 -20.57 5.49
C PRO A 54 9.10 -21.96 5.92
N GLY A 55 9.65 -22.53 7.00
CA GLY A 55 9.30 -23.87 7.48
C GLY A 55 7.89 -23.90 8.06
N GLU A 56 7.53 -22.86 8.81
CA GLU A 56 6.20 -22.70 9.42
C GLU A 56 5.21 -21.95 8.53
N CYS A 57 5.66 -21.41 7.39
CA CYS A 57 4.88 -20.50 6.55
C CYS A 57 4.25 -19.38 7.39
N ARG A 58 5.09 -18.72 8.20
CA ARG A 58 4.72 -17.55 9.01
C ARG A 58 5.63 -16.38 8.67
N GLY A 59 5.09 -15.17 8.74
CA GLY A 59 5.90 -13.96 8.64
C GLY A 59 5.33 -12.84 9.47
N SER A 60 6.11 -11.80 9.69
CA SER A 60 5.60 -10.57 10.30
C SER A 60 6.39 -9.35 9.85
N PHE A 61 5.77 -8.19 9.96
CA PHE A 61 6.41 -6.89 9.81
C PHE A 61 5.67 -5.85 10.65
N VAL A 62 6.35 -4.75 10.99
CA VAL A 62 5.75 -3.63 11.71
C VAL A 62 5.32 -2.55 10.71
N ALA A 63 4.13 -1.98 10.89
CA ALA A 63 3.68 -0.80 10.14
C ALA A 63 4.45 0.45 10.59
N ASP A 64 5.74 0.50 10.29
CA ASP A 64 6.63 1.62 10.61
C ASP A 64 6.26 2.88 9.82
N ALA A 65 6.68 4.04 10.33
CA ALA A 65 6.31 5.36 9.80
C ALA A 65 6.52 5.50 8.27
N HIS A 66 7.59 4.91 7.72
CA HIS A 66 7.86 4.96 6.27
C HIS A 66 6.92 4.13 5.42
N LEU A 67 6.17 3.20 6.01
CA LEU A 67 5.21 2.35 5.32
C LEU A 67 3.79 2.91 5.36
N LEU A 68 3.59 4.08 5.98
CA LEU A 68 2.28 4.68 6.15
C LEU A 68 1.88 5.56 4.97
N ASN A 69 0.57 5.68 4.79
CA ASN A 69 -0.08 6.63 3.91
C ASN A 69 -0.27 8.00 4.59
N THR A 70 -0.83 8.96 3.85
CA THR A 70 -1.06 10.34 4.30
C THR A 70 -2.06 10.47 5.44
N ARG A 71 -2.74 9.37 5.81
CA ARG A 71 -3.71 9.28 6.92
C ARG A 71 -3.18 8.49 8.12
N GLY A 72 -1.90 8.10 8.11
CA GLY A 72 -1.26 7.42 9.25
C GLY A 72 -1.60 5.94 9.41
N THR A 73 -2.10 5.29 8.35
CA THR A 73 -2.29 3.83 8.30
C THR A 73 -1.40 3.20 7.24
N LEU A 74 -1.19 1.88 7.31
CA LEU A 74 -0.39 1.13 6.34
C LEU A 74 -0.83 1.45 4.90
N TRP A 75 0.14 1.76 4.04
CA TRP A 75 -0.07 1.91 2.61
C TRP A 75 -0.44 0.55 2.00
N GLY A 76 -1.53 0.49 1.23
CA GLY A 76 -2.11 -0.78 0.78
C GLY A 76 -1.13 -1.63 -0.04
N GLY A 77 -0.35 -0.97 -0.90
CA GLY A 77 0.70 -1.58 -1.72
C GLY A 77 1.79 -2.25 -0.89
N CYS A 78 2.08 -1.76 0.32
CA CYS A 78 3.00 -2.44 1.25
C CYS A 78 2.42 -3.76 1.75
N GLY A 79 1.11 -3.81 2.03
CA GLY A 79 0.41 -5.03 2.43
C GLY A 79 0.45 -6.11 1.34
N LEU A 80 0.07 -5.75 0.11
CA LEU A 80 0.13 -6.69 -1.02
C LEU A 80 1.57 -7.11 -1.34
N ALA A 81 2.52 -6.17 -1.31
CA ALA A 81 3.93 -6.46 -1.51
C ALA A 81 4.48 -7.43 -0.45
N ALA A 82 4.15 -7.22 0.82
CA ALA A 82 4.54 -8.11 1.92
C ALA A 82 3.97 -9.52 1.72
N ALA A 83 2.70 -9.66 1.35
CA ALA A 83 2.09 -10.96 1.09
C ALA A 83 2.76 -11.70 -0.08
N ILE A 84 3.07 -11.00 -1.18
CA ILE A 84 3.79 -11.58 -2.32
C ILE A 84 5.20 -12.04 -1.90
N ALA A 85 5.95 -11.17 -1.22
CA ALA A 85 7.31 -11.49 -0.75
C ALA A 85 7.32 -12.65 0.24
N PHE A 86 6.33 -12.71 1.14
CA PHE A 86 6.11 -13.80 2.08
C PHE A 86 5.91 -15.13 1.37
N VAL A 87 4.98 -15.23 0.42
CA VAL A 87 4.74 -16.47 -0.34
C VAL A 87 5.98 -16.88 -1.15
N GLN A 88 6.66 -15.91 -1.77
CA GLN A 88 7.90 -16.14 -2.50
C GLN A 88 8.98 -16.75 -1.59
N ALA A 89 9.12 -16.25 -0.37
CA ALA A 89 10.08 -16.77 0.62
C ALA A 89 9.71 -18.18 1.11
N CYS A 90 8.43 -18.49 1.28
CA CYS A 90 7.97 -19.83 1.69
C CYS A 90 8.13 -20.87 0.56
N GLY A 91 7.90 -20.47 -0.69
CA GLY A 91 7.73 -21.41 -1.80
C GLY A 91 8.81 -21.40 -2.88
N GLY A 92 9.62 -20.35 -2.98
CA GLY A 92 10.53 -20.12 -4.11
C GLY A 92 9.79 -20.13 -5.45
N ARG A 93 8.63 -19.46 -5.51
CA ARG A 93 7.76 -19.38 -6.70
C ARG A 93 7.51 -17.92 -7.06
N ASP A 94 7.63 -17.57 -8.32
CA ASP A 94 7.32 -16.23 -8.81
C ASP A 94 5.81 -15.97 -8.86
N CYS A 95 5.42 -14.75 -8.52
CA CYS A 95 4.03 -14.31 -8.60
C CYS A 95 3.60 -14.16 -10.07
N VAL A 96 2.52 -14.87 -10.45
CA VAL A 96 1.85 -14.70 -11.74
C VAL A 96 0.78 -13.62 -11.63
N TRP A 97 -0.02 -13.69 -10.58
CA TRP A 97 -0.92 -12.61 -10.17
C TRP A 97 -1.21 -12.69 -8.68
N ALA A 98 -1.58 -11.55 -8.11
CA ALA A 98 -2.03 -11.45 -6.74
C ALA A 98 -3.13 -10.39 -6.62
N HIS A 99 -3.90 -10.51 -5.55
CA HIS A 99 -4.96 -9.58 -5.18
C HIS A 99 -5.03 -9.51 -3.66
N THR A 100 -5.46 -8.37 -3.12
CA THR A 100 -5.75 -8.22 -1.70
C THR A 100 -7.07 -7.50 -1.50
N GLN A 101 -7.81 -7.91 -0.47
CA GLN A 101 -8.95 -7.20 0.09
C GLN A 101 -8.54 -6.60 1.43
N PHE A 102 -8.66 -5.28 1.57
CA PHE A 102 -8.44 -4.61 2.85
C PHE A 102 -9.73 -4.66 3.67
N LEU A 103 -9.61 -5.12 4.91
CA LEU A 103 -10.76 -5.36 5.80
C LEU A 103 -10.78 -4.36 6.96
N ALA A 104 -9.61 -3.94 7.42
CA ALA A 104 -9.50 -2.96 8.49
C ALA A 104 -8.15 -2.21 8.41
N PRO A 105 -8.08 -0.97 8.91
CA PRO A 105 -6.82 -0.23 8.96
C PRO A 105 -5.80 -0.92 9.87
N VAL A 106 -4.54 -0.75 9.51
CA VAL A 106 -3.36 -1.04 10.33
C VAL A 106 -2.69 0.30 10.67
N HIS A 107 -2.55 0.61 11.94
CA HIS A 107 -2.02 1.86 12.45
C HIS A 107 -0.50 1.80 12.65
N ALA A 108 0.11 2.98 12.77
CA ALA A 108 1.53 3.13 13.02
C ALA A 108 2.00 2.27 14.22
N GLY A 109 3.05 1.47 14.00
CA GLY A 109 3.66 0.63 15.04
C GLY A 109 2.92 -0.68 15.34
N GLU A 110 1.75 -0.93 14.74
CA GLU A 110 1.11 -2.24 14.84
C GLU A 110 1.94 -3.30 14.09
N GLU A 111 2.09 -4.48 14.69
CA GLU A 111 2.65 -5.64 14.03
C GLU A 111 1.58 -6.34 13.17
N VAL A 112 1.96 -6.68 11.95
CA VAL A 112 1.16 -7.46 11.01
C VAL A 112 1.80 -8.83 10.89
N GLU A 113 1.07 -9.85 11.31
CA GLU A 113 1.41 -11.25 11.16
C GLU A 113 0.80 -11.79 9.85
N LEU A 114 1.58 -12.57 9.11
CA LEU A 114 1.20 -13.22 7.87
C LEU A 114 1.23 -14.74 8.06
N SER A 115 0.20 -15.42 7.56
CA SER A 115 0.13 -16.88 7.51
C SER A 115 -0.61 -17.35 6.28
N VAL A 116 -0.31 -18.56 5.82
CA VAL A 116 -1.10 -19.21 4.76
C VAL A 116 -2.42 -19.69 5.35
N ASP A 117 -3.53 -19.44 4.64
CA ASP A 117 -4.84 -19.96 5.02
C ASP A 117 -4.80 -21.51 5.02
N PRO A 118 -5.24 -22.19 6.10
CA PRO A 118 -5.17 -23.65 6.19
C PRO A 118 -5.98 -24.39 5.12
N GLY A 119 -6.98 -23.76 4.50
CA GLY A 119 -7.75 -24.33 3.39
C GLY A 119 -6.97 -24.32 2.06
N THR A 120 -5.82 -23.67 2.02
CA THR A 120 -4.93 -23.67 0.86
C THR A 120 -4.25 -25.03 0.69
N GLY A 121 -4.45 -25.69 -0.46
CA GLY A 121 -3.82 -26.97 -0.79
C GLY A 121 -2.33 -26.90 -1.18
N GLY A 122 -1.74 -25.70 -1.25
CA GLY A 122 -0.31 -25.47 -1.50
C GLY A 122 0.01 -24.06 -2.00
N LEU A 123 1.29 -23.76 -2.18
CA LEU A 123 1.76 -22.39 -2.51
C LEU A 123 1.61 -21.98 -3.99
N SER A 124 1.00 -22.81 -4.85
CA SER A 124 0.72 -22.44 -6.25
C SER A 124 -0.56 -21.63 -6.41
N GLN A 125 -1.54 -21.84 -5.54
CA GLN A 125 -2.80 -21.11 -5.44
C GLN A 125 -3.00 -20.85 -3.96
N VAL A 126 -2.66 -19.66 -3.50
CA VAL A 126 -2.51 -19.39 -2.07
C VAL A 126 -3.40 -18.24 -1.63
N VAL A 127 -3.94 -18.37 -0.42
CA VAL A 127 -4.52 -17.27 0.34
C VAL A 127 -3.64 -17.01 1.55
N VAL A 128 -3.25 -15.76 1.75
CA VAL A 128 -2.50 -15.24 2.88
C VAL A 128 -3.46 -14.47 3.78
N ARG A 129 -3.44 -14.78 5.06
CA ARG A 129 -4.15 -14.05 6.11
C ARG A 129 -3.19 -13.11 6.79
N ALA A 130 -3.56 -11.83 6.85
CA ALA A 130 -2.83 -10.83 7.60
C ALA A 130 -3.61 -10.43 8.85
N THR A 131 -2.99 -10.56 10.01
CA THR A 131 -3.61 -10.26 11.31
C THR A 131 -2.78 -9.30 12.14
N THR A 132 -3.44 -8.49 12.95
CA THR A 132 -2.81 -7.62 13.96
C THR A 132 -3.51 -7.88 15.28
N ALA A 133 -2.76 -8.29 16.31
CA ALA A 133 -3.32 -8.66 17.62
C ALA A 133 -4.54 -9.61 17.49
N GLY A 134 -4.45 -10.60 16.60
CA GLY A 134 -5.51 -11.58 16.32
C GLY A 134 -6.68 -11.08 15.44
N ARG A 135 -6.77 -9.78 15.13
CA ARG A 135 -7.78 -9.22 14.22
C ARG A 135 -7.33 -9.35 12.77
N LEU A 136 -8.17 -9.89 11.89
CA LEU A 136 -7.91 -9.96 10.46
C LEU A 136 -7.96 -8.54 9.83
N VAL A 137 -6.87 -8.12 9.20
CA VAL A 137 -6.71 -6.77 8.63
C VAL A 137 -6.74 -6.75 7.10
N PHE A 138 -6.20 -7.78 6.45
CA PHE A 138 -6.39 -8.02 5.02
C PHE A 138 -6.24 -9.50 4.66
N LEU A 139 -6.78 -9.86 3.49
CA LEU A 139 -6.59 -11.16 2.86
C LEU A 139 -5.94 -10.94 1.50
N ALA A 140 -4.88 -11.67 1.19
CA ALA A 140 -4.26 -11.64 -0.13
C ALA A 140 -4.30 -13.01 -0.79
N GLY A 141 -4.80 -13.10 -2.02
CA GLY A 141 -4.87 -14.33 -2.81
C GLY A 141 -4.04 -14.22 -4.08
N GLY A 142 -3.48 -15.32 -4.58
CA GLY A 142 -2.73 -15.28 -5.83
C GLY A 142 -2.29 -16.62 -6.37
N THR A 143 -1.78 -16.59 -7.60
CA THR A 143 -1.15 -17.74 -8.27
C THR A 143 0.36 -17.52 -8.36
N PHE A 144 1.11 -18.56 -8.00
CA PHE A 144 2.57 -18.54 -8.01
C PHE A 144 3.15 -19.76 -8.75
N SER A 145 4.17 -19.53 -9.57
CA SER A 145 4.75 -20.54 -10.47
C SER A 145 6.26 -20.61 -10.34
N ARG A 146 6.85 -21.78 -10.63
CA ARG A 146 8.30 -21.93 -10.85
C ARG A 146 8.67 -21.86 -12.33
N VAL A 147 7.66 -21.88 -13.20
CA VAL A 147 7.85 -21.84 -14.64
C VAL A 147 7.94 -20.38 -15.05
N SER A 148 9.13 -19.97 -15.46
CA SER A 148 9.35 -18.79 -16.29
C SER A 148 9.26 -19.22 -17.77
N GLY A 149 8.78 -18.35 -18.66
CA GLY A 149 8.50 -18.76 -20.03
C GLY A 149 8.25 -17.62 -21.01
N VAL A 150 7.94 -18.01 -22.25
CA VAL A 150 7.71 -17.12 -23.39
C VAL A 150 6.54 -16.17 -23.11
N VAL A 151 6.78 -14.88 -23.31
CA VAL A 151 5.78 -13.83 -23.14
C VAL A 151 5.23 -13.41 -24.50
N SER A 152 3.93 -13.59 -24.70
CA SER A 152 3.17 -12.98 -25.80
C SER A 152 2.48 -11.71 -25.30
N ARG A 153 2.77 -10.57 -25.93
CA ARG A 153 2.17 -9.26 -25.57
C ARG A 153 1.20 -8.82 -26.66
N PHE A 154 -0.02 -8.49 -26.26
CA PHE A 154 -1.06 -7.94 -27.15
C PHE A 154 -1.50 -6.53 -26.76
N GLY A 155 -1.17 -6.10 -25.54
CA GLY A 155 -1.43 -4.73 -25.10
C GLY A 155 -0.51 -3.74 -25.82
N PRO A 156 -0.91 -2.45 -25.89
CA PRO A 156 -0.07 -1.41 -26.48
C PRO A 156 1.25 -1.28 -25.73
N ALA A 157 2.29 -0.78 -26.39
CA ALA A 157 3.52 -0.38 -25.74
C ALA A 157 3.35 0.95 -24.98
N GLY A 158 4.25 1.21 -24.04
CA GLY A 158 4.34 2.46 -23.27
C GLY A 158 5.30 3.50 -23.88
N ASP A 159 5.66 3.35 -25.15
CA ASP A 159 6.62 4.20 -25.87
C ASP A 159 6.13 5.63 -26.16
N TRP A 160 4.84 5.89 -25.95
CA TRP A 160 4.26 7.23 -26.01
C TRP A 160 4.77 8.17 -24.91
N ALA A 161 5.25 7.62 -23.79
CA ALA A 161 5.66 8.40 -22.63
C ALA A 161 7.06 9.00 -22.83
N PRO A 162 7.28 10.28 -22.50
CA PRO A 162 8.62 10.83 -22.45
C PRO A 162 9.49 10.06 -21.45
N ASP A 163 10.80 10.04 -21.68
CA ASP A 163 11.75 9.46 -20.74
C ASP A 163 11.61 10.10 -19.33
N PRO A 164 11.69 9.32 -18.23
CA PRO A 164 11.50 9.85 -16.87
C PRO A 164 12.42 11.04 -16.55
N ASP A 165 13.64 11.09 -17.10
CA ASP A 165 14.57 12.17 -16.81
C ASP A 165 14.11 13.53 -17.40
N SER A 166 13.26 13.49 -18.43
CA SER A 166 12.62 14.65 -19.07
C SER A 166 11.26 15.01 -18.47
N CYS A 167 10.73 14.19 -17.56
CA CYS A 167 9.45 14.43 -16.92
C CYS A 167 9.60 15.31 -15.66
N PRO A 168 8.68 16.27 -15.43
CA PRO A 168 8.71 17.08 -14.23
C PRO A 168 8.41 16.23 -12.98
N PRO A 169 9.01 16.54 -11.82
CA PRO A 169 8.71 15.84 -10.58
C PRO A 169 7.25 16.07 -10.17
N ARG A 170 6.70 15.11 -9.42
CA ARG A 170 5.40 15.30 -8.78
C ARG A 170 5.55 16.23 -7.58
N GLU A 171 5.00 17.42 -7.71
CA GLU A 171 4.85 18.37 -6.62
C GLU A 171 3.47 18.24 -5.96
N TYR A 172 3.40 18.64 -4.69
CA TYR A 172 2.16 18.69 -3.93
C TYR A 172 1.86 20.15 -3.60
N PRO A 173 0.59 20.57 -3.60
CA PRO A 173 0.23 21.92 -3.20
C PRO A 173 0.75 22.25 -1.80
N ASN A 174 1.25 23.47 -1.60
CA ASN A 174 1.83 23.92 -0.33
C ASN A 174 0.82 23.92 0.84
N TRP A 175 -0.47 24.08 0.53
CA TRP A 175 -1.57 24.05 1.48
C TRP A 175 -1.96 22.62 1.90
N LEU A 176 -1.46 21.60 1.20
CA LEU A 176 -1.73 20.21 1.51
C LEU A 176 -0.75 19.70 2.58
N ASP A 177 -1.23 19.60 3.81
CA ASP A 177 -0.46 19.09 4.94
C ASP A 177 -0.68 17.57 5.14
N PHE A 178 0.41 16.82 5.21
CA PHE A 178 0.43 15.38 5.47
C PHE A 178 1.83 14.91 5.89
N PRO A 179 1.95 13.78 6.62
CA PRO A 179 3.25 13.20 6.97
C PRO A 179 4.10 12.91 5.72
N ARG A 180 5.23 13.59 5.59
CA ARG A 180 6.12 13.49 4.42
C ARG A 180 7.18 12.41 4.54
N ASP A 181 7.18 11.63 5.60
CA ASP A 181 8.16 10.58 5.88
C ASP A 181 7.61 9.16 5.60
N GLY A 182 6.35 9.05 5.14
CA GLY A 182 5.69 7.81 4.70
C GLY A 182 6.09 7.32 3.30
N VAL A 183 5.28 6.44 2.70
CA VAL A 183 5.62 5.74 1.43
C VAL A 183 5.89 6.71 0.27
N ILE A 184 5.17 7.83 0.22
CA ILE A 184 5.41 8.89 -0.76
C ILE A 184 6.88 9.34 -0.79
N SER A 185 7.55 9.35 0.36
CA SER A 185 8.96 9.72 0.48
C SER A 185 9.91 8.68 -0.08
N LEU A 186 9.52 7.41 -0.08
CA LEU A 186 10.32 6.28 -0.56
C LEU A 186 10.30 6.16 -2.08
N VAL A 187 9.37 6.85 -2.75
CA VAL A 187 9.14 6.75 -4.19
C VAL A 187 9.48 8.08 -4.86
N GLU A 188 10.40 8.04 -5.82
CA GLU A 188 10.56 9.12 -6.78
C GLU A 188 9.39 9.06 -7.78
N GLN A 189 8.74 10.20 -7.99
CA GLN A 189 7.52 10.30 -8.78
C GLN A 189 7.68 11.43 -9.79
N ARG A 190 7.42 11.15 -11.07
CA ARG A 190 7.50 12.14 -12.16
C ARG A 190 6.30 11.99 -13.09
N TRP A 191 5.78 13.10 -13.59
CA TRP A 191 4.60 13.12 -14.45
C TRP A 191 4.95 12.78 -15.90
N ALA A 192 4.61 11.57 -16.33
CA ALA A 192 4.71 11.19 -17.75
C ALA A 192 3.60 11.83 -18.58
N ARG A 193 2.43 12.04 -17.94
CA ARG A 193 1.39 12.94 -18.42
C ARG A 193 1.23 14.06 -17.39
N PRO A 194 1.26 15.34 -17.80
CA PRO A 194 1.20 16.46 -16.86
C PRO A 194 0.04 16.35 -15.87
N ALA A 195 0.29 16.75 -14.63
CA ALA A 195 -0.75 16.89 -13.63
C ALA A 195 -1.74 17.98 -14.05
N ARG A 196 -3.00 17.78 -13.68
CA ARG A 196 -3.96 18.87 -13.65
C ARG A 196 -3.60 19.87 -12.55
N THR A 197 -3.59 21.16 -12.88
CA THR A 197 -3.15 22.24 -11.98
C THR A 197 -4.23 23.24 -11.60
N ASP A 198 -5.26 23.41 -12.42
CA ASP A 198 -6.37 24.34 -12.17
C ASP A 198 -7.25 23.93 -10.98
N LEU A 199 -7.42 22.61 -10.79
CA LEU A 199 -8.11 21.97 -9.67
C LEU A 199 -9.46 22.65 -9.32
N ASP A 200 -10.24 22.99 -10.36
CA ASP A 200 -11.48 23.75 -10.30
C ASP A 200 -12.73 22.89 -9.98
N GLY A 201 -12.52 21.61 -9.68
CA GLY A 201 -13.57 20.64 -9.38
C GLY A 201 -14.37 20.15 -10.59
N ARG A 202 -14.03 20.55 -11.82
CA ARG A 202 -14.69 20.04 -13.03
C ARG A 202 -14.08 18.68 -13.40
N PRO A 203 -14.83 17.57 -13.54
CA PRO A 203 -14.27 16.29 -13.95
C PRO A 203 -13.48 16.35 -15.27
N GLY A 204 -12.30 15.74 -15.31
CA GLY A 204 -11.46 15.58 -16.50
C GLY A 204 -11.60 14.19 -17.13
N GLY A 205 -10.58 13.78 -17.90
CA GLY A 205 -10.61 12.52 -18.67
C GLY A 205 -10.37 11.24 -17.84
N GLY A 206 -10.17 11.39 -16.54
CA GLY A 206 -9.87 10.29 -15.60
C GLY A 206 -8.56 9.54 -15.87
N SER A 207 -7.64 10.08 -16.66
CA SER A 207 -6.41 9.37 -17.04
C SER A 207 -5.16 10.14 -16.67
N SER A 208 -4.24 9.47 -16.01
CA SER A 208 -3.00 10.04 -15.49
C SER A 208 -1.87 9.04 -15.66
N ALA A 209 -0.62 9.52 -15.70
CA ALA A 209 0.51 8.63 -15.79
C ALA A 209 1.73 9.14 -15.03
N LEU A 210 2.33 8.27 -14.24
CA LEU A 210 3.50 8.54 -13.43
C LEU A 210 4.64 7.59 -13.79
N TRP A 211 5.83 8.14 -13.94
CA TRP A 211 7.07 7.38 -13.72
C TRP A 211 7.31 7.25 -12.23
N LEU A 212 7.56 6.03 -11.79
CA LEU A 212 7.78 5.66 -10.40
C LEU A 212 9.08 4.88 -10.26
N ARG A 213 9.86 5.20 -9.22
CA ARG A 213 11.06 4.45 -8.85
C ARG A 213 11.26 4.47 -7.33
N LEU A 214 11.59 3.33 -6.75
CA LEU A 214 12.01 3.27 -5.35
C LEU A 214 13.35 3.99 -5.16
N ARG A 215 13.43 4.90 -4.17
CA ARG A 215 14.66 5.64 -3.85
C ARG A 215 15.83 4.76 -3.38
N PRO A 216 15.60 3.64 -2.67
CA PRO A 216 16.67 2.66 -2.43
C PRO A 216 17.18 1.95 -3.70
N ARG A 217 16.63 2.28 -4.89
CA ARG A 217 17.04 1.77 -6.21
C ARG A 217 17.04 0.24 -6.29
N LEU A 218 15.97 -0.35 -5.75
CA LEU A 218 15.76 -1.79 -5.83
C LEU A 218 15.36 -2.22 -7.24
N PRO A 219 15.79 -3.41 -7.70
CA PRO A 219 15.34 -3.96 -8.98
C PRO A 219 13.82 -4.16 -8.95
N LEU A 220 13.18 -3.94 -10.10
CA LEU A 220 11.76 -4.20 -10.23
C LEU A 220 11.48 -5.71 -10.21
N HIS A 221 10.50 -6.11 -9.41
CA HIS A 221 9.95 -7.47 -9.36
C HIS A 221 8.50 -7.40 -8.87
N ALA A 222 7.77 -8.52 -8.84
CA ALA A 222 6.32 -8.52 -8.58
C ALA A 222 5.91 -7.76 -7.30
N ALA A 223 6.58 -8.00 -6.18
CA ALA A 223 6.27 -7.28 -4.93
C ALA A 223 6.61 -5.77 -4.99
N VAL A 224 7.67 -5.35 -5.70
CA VAL A 224 7.94 -3.92 -5.92
C VAL A 224 6.84 -3.30 -6.80
N LEU A 225 6.42 -4.00 -7.86
CA LEU A 225 5.33 -3.58 -8.73
C LEU A 225 4.00 -3.48 -7.97
N ALA A 226 3.74 -4.34 -6.98
CA ALA A 226 2.56 -4.24 -6.13
C ALA A 226 2.55 -2.95 -5.29
N LEU A 227 3.70 -2.58 -4.72
CA LEU A 227 3.85 -1.33 -3.97
C LEU A 227 3.65 -0.11 -4.88
N LEU A 228 4.36 -0.09 -6.01
CA LEU A 228 4.30 1.04 -6.96
C LEU A 228 2.93 1.13 -7.66
N GLY A 229 2.27 -0.01 -7.90
CA GLY A 229 0.94 -0.07 -8.49
C GLY A 229 -0.15 0.57 -7.63
N ASP A 230 0.02 0.62 -6.31
CA ASP A 230 -0.91 1.28 -5.39
C ASP A 230 -0.85 2.82 -5.45
N PHE A 231 -0.01 3.40 -6.33
CA PHE A 231 -0.12 4.81 -6.71
C PHE A 231 -1.25 5.06 -7.73
N ALA A 232 -1.95 4.02 -8.20
CA ALA A 232 -3.05 4.11 -9.16
C ALA A 232 -4.15 5.14 -8.80
N PRO A 233 -4.51 5.37 -7.52
CA PRO A 233 -5.45 6.42 -7.14
C PRO A 233 -5.03 7.84 -7.53
N VAL A 234 -3.81 8.07 -8.00
CA VAL A 234 -3.42 9.36 -8.58
C VAL A 234 -4.37 9.82 -9.71
N GLY A 235 -4.95 8.87 -10.45
CA GLY A 235 -5.92 9.16 -11.52
C GLY A 235 -7.19 9.87 -11.01
N LEU A 236 -7.47 9.82 -9.71
CA LEU A 236 -8.60 10.52 -9.12
C LEU A 236 -8.51 12.03 -9.28
N ILE A 237 -7.30 12.61 -9.27
CA ILE A 237 -7.11 14.06 -9.45
C ILE A 237 -7.69 14.50 -10.79
N GLU A 238 -7.38 13.76 -11.85
CA GLU A 238 -7.92 14.02 -13.18
C GLU A 238 -9.42 13.73 -13.26
N ALA A 239 -9.87 12.63 -12.65
CA ALA A 239 -11.28 12.21 -12.70
C ALA A 239 -12.22 13.17 -11.96
N THR A 240 -11.79 13.75 -10.84
CA THR A 240 -12.62 14.65 -10.03
C THR A 240 -12.40 16.12 -10.37
N GLY A 241 -11.23 16.48 -10.91
CA GLY A 241 -10.81 17.87 -11.03
C GLY A 241 -10.47 18.52 -9.69
N ASP A 242 -10.36 17.75 -8.61
CA ASP A 242 -9.99 18.20 -7.26
C ASP A 242 -8.68 17.53 -6.84
N MET A 243 -7.98 18.09 -5.84
CA MET A 243 -7.02 17.25 -5.11
C MET A 243 -7.80 16.10 -4.45
N ALA A 244 -7.42 14.88 -4.79
CA ALA A 244 -8.10 13.69 -4.33
C ALA A 244 -7.10 12.63 -3.87
N ALA A 245 -7.50 11.90 -2.84
CA ALA A 245 -6.86 10.68 -2.37
C ALA A 245 -7.87 9.53 -2.42
N GLY A 246 -7.37 8.30 -2.37
CA GLY A 246 -8.18 7.09 -2.29
C GLY A 246 -7.85 6.28 -1.05
N THR A 247 -8.86 5.78 -0.36
CA THR A 247 -8.67 4.63 0.54
C THR A 247 -8.95 3.37 -0.28
N SER A 248 -7.91 2.57 -0.52
CA SER A 248 -8.01 1.30 -1.23
C SER A 248 -8.95 0.35 -0.48
N LEU A 249 -9.92 -0.22 -1.20
CA LEU A 249 -10.74 -1.34 -0.72
C LEU A 249 -10.09 -2.67 -1.11
N ASP A 250 -9.46 -2.69 -2.29
CA ASP A 250 -8.76 -3.83 -2.83
C ASP A 250 -7.64 -3.39 -3.78
N ASN A 251 -6.63 -4.24 -3.98
CA ASN A 251 -5.64 -4.08 -5.03
C ASN A 251 -5.46 -5.39 -5.79
N SER A 252 -5.21 -5.34 -7.10
CA SER A 252 -4.82 -6.48 -7.91
C SER A 252 -3.63 -6.16 -8.80
N LEU A 253 -2.76 -7.15 -9.00
CA LEU A 253 -1.58 -7.12 -9.84
C LEU A 253 -1.53 -8.41 -10.68
N ARG A 254 -1.27 -8.28 -11.99
CA ARG A 254 -0.99 -9.40 -12.89
C ARG A 254 0.33 -9.16 -13.61
N ILE A 255 1.27 -10.09 -13.46
CA ILE A 255 2.57 -10.00 -14.10
C ILE A 255 2.47 -10.48 -15.54
N VAL A 256 3.01 -9.67 -16.45
CA VAL A 256 3.11 -9.99 -17.88
C VAL A 256 4.52 -10.52 -18.18
N ALA A 257 5.54 -9.84 -17.67
CA ALA A 257 6.94 -10.18 -17.90
C ALA A 257 7.84 -9.65 -16.78
N PRO A 258 9.03 -10.23 -16.59
CA PRO A 258 10.07 -9.62 -15.77
C PRO A 258 10.40 -8.22 -16.30
N PRO A 259 10.30 -7.17 -15.47
CA PRO A 259 10.68 -5.81 -15.86
C PRO A 259 12.19 -5.64 -15.90
N THR A 260 12.64 -4.63 -16.65
CA THR A 260 14.05 -4.21 -16.67
C THR A 260 14.25 -2.86 -15.97
N GLY A 261 15.42 -2.67 -15.36
CA GLY A 261 15.77 -1.42 -14.69
C GLY A 261 15.00 -1.14 -13.40
N GLU A 262 14.90 0.14 -13.05
CA GLU A 262 14.36 0.63 -11.76
C GLU A 262 13.10 1.49 -11.93
N TRP A 263 12.86 2.01 -13.13
CA TRP A 263 11.73 2.88 -13.45
C TRP A 263 10.58 2.08 -14.01
N VAL A 264 9.37 2.36 -13.51
CA VAL A 264 8.14 1.85 -14.07
C VAL A 264 7.18 3.00 -14.39
N LEU A 265 6.62 2.99 -15.59
CA LEU A 265 5.53 3.87 -15.98
C LEU A 265 4.23 3.21 -15.53
N LEU A 266 3.51 3.88 -14.63
CA LEU A 266 2.16 3.53 -14.24
C LEU A 266 1.18 4.45 -15.00
N ASP A 267 0.55 3.90 -16.04
CA ASP A 267 -0.50 4.56 -16.84
C ASP A 267 -1.87 4.12 -16.32
N VAL A 268 -2.62 5.04 -15.71
CA VAL A 268 -3.87 4.75 -15.01
C VAL A 268 -5.08 5.40 -15.66
N ARG A 269 -6.21 4.74 -15.49
CA ARG A 269 -7.53 5.19 -15.87
C ARG A 269 -8.51 4.95 -14.72
N VAL A 270 -9.22 5.99 -14.34
CA VAL A 270 -10.45 5.91 -13.57
C VAL A 270 -11.57 5.66 -14.57
N GLU A 271 -12.20 4.49 -14.46
CA GLU A 271 -13.27 4.06 -15.37
C GLU A 271 -14.61 4.67 -14.97
N ALA A 272 -14.88 4.70 -13.66
CA ALA A 272 -16.10 5.24 -13.12
C ALA A 272 -15.92 5.60 -11.63
N ILE A 273 -16.75 6.53 -11.15
CA ILE A 273 -16.97 6.76 -9.72
C ILE A 273 -18.46 6.54 -9.45
N VAL A 274 -18.79 5.49 -8.71
CA VAL A 274 -20.17 5.10 -8.39
C VAL A 274 -20.33 5.12 -6.88
N ARG A 275 -21.27 5.93 -6.36
CA ARG A 275 -21.52 6.06 -4.91
C ARG A 275 -20.25 6.38 -4.11
N ASN A 276 -19.44 7.32 -4.62
CA ASN A 276 -18.15 7.71 -4.04
C ASN A 276 -17.06 6.61 -4.03
N VAL A 277 -17.25 5.56 -4.81
CA VAL A 277 -16.29 4.47 -5.00
C VAL A 277 -15.76 4.51 -6.43
N ALA A 278 -14.46 4.75 -6.58
CA ALA A 278 -13.78 4.75 -7.86
C ALA A 278 -13.36 3.36 -8.28
N GLN A 279 -13.50 3.07 -9.57
CA GLN A 279 -12.97 1.89 -10.24
C GLN A 279 -11.74 2.31 -11.04
N VAL A 280 -10.56 1.82 -10.65
CA VAL A 280 -9.28 2.22 -11.23
C VAL A 280 -8.61 1.03 -11.90
N ARG A 281 -8.10 1.23 -13.11
CA ARG A 281 -7.24 0.28 -13.83
C ARG A 281 -5.94 0.95 -14.22
N GLY A 282 -4.90 0.15 -14.38
CA GLY A 282 -3.62 0.64 -14.86
C GLY A 282 -2.80 -0.42 -15.60
N ARG A 283 -1.90 0.08 -16.43
CA ARG A 283 -0.84 -0.70 -17.08
C ARG A 283 0.51 -0.21 -16.57
N MET A 284 1.41 -1.15 -16.37
CA MET A 284 2.78 -0.88 -15.92
C MET A 284 3.74 -1.25 -17.03
N TYR A 285 4.61 -0.32 -17.39
CA TYR A 285 5.64 -0.49 -18.42
C TYR A 285 7.01 -0.24 -17.82
N ASP A 286 8.03 -0.99 -18.23
CA ASP A 286 9.40 -0.59 -17.92
C ASP A 286 9.84 0.61 -18.77
N ARG A 287 11.05 1.13 -18.50
CA ARG A 287 11.60 2.29 -19.22
C ARG A 287 11.70 2.09 -20.74
N THR A 288 11.74 0.85 -21.23
CA THR A 288 11.79 0.54 -22.67
C THR A 288 10.43 0.63 -23.36
N GLY A 289 9.35 0.80 -22.58
CA GLY A 289 7.97 0.77 -23.06
C GLY A 289 7.36 -0.64 -23.10
N ALA A 290 8.07 -1.67 -22.63
CA ALA A 290 7.53 -3.02 -22.57
C ALA A 290 6.47 -3.14 -21.47
N LEU A 291 5.30 -3.72 -21.79
CA LEU A 291 4.28 -4.05 -20.78
C LEU A 291 4.80 -5.15 -19.86
N VAL A 292 4.85 -4.86 -18.56
CA VAL A 292 5.39 -5.75 -17.52
C VAL A 292 4.34 -6.19 -16.50
N ALA A 293 3.30 -5.39 -16.27
CA ALA A 293 2.18 -5.78 -15.43
C ALA A 293 0.89 -4.99 -15.74
N THR A 294 -0.23 -5.50 -15.25
CA THR A 294 -1.49 -4.73 -15.14
C THR A 294 -1.92 -4.68 -13.69
N VAL A 295 -2.56 -3.56 -13.32
CA VAL A 295 -3.06 -3.33 -11.96
C VAL A 295 -4.52 -2.87 -12.00
N SER A 296 -5.24 -3.12 -10.93
CA SER A 296 -6.57 -2.55 -10.71
C SER A 296 -6.83 -2.37 -9.23
N GLN A 297 -7.75 -1.47 -8.91
CA GLN A 297 -8.12 -1.15 -7.54
C GLN A 297 -9.50 -0.50 -7.49
N THR A 298 -10.24 -0.81 -6.44
CA THR A 298 -11.41 -0.05 -6.01
C THR A 298 -11.03 0.88 -4.86
N ALA A 299 -11.41 2.15 -4.92
CA ALA A 299 -11.02 3.14 -3.92
C ALA A 299 -12.19 4.01 -3.46
N LEU A 300 -12.35 4.20 -2.15
CA LEU A 300 -13.20 5.25 -1.60
C LEU A 300 -12.55 6.61 -1.89
N VAL A 301 -13.30 7.50 -2.53
CA VAL A 301 -12.79 8.81 -2.97
C VAL A 301 -12.84 9.81 -1.82
N HIS A 302 -11.71 10.46 -1.55
CA HIS A 302 -11.58 11.55 -0.58
C HIS A 302 -11.12 12.80 -1.30
N ARG A 303 -11.99 13.81 -1.41
CA ARG A 303 -11.62 15.13 -1.95
C ARG A 303 -10.99 15.96 -0.84
N VAL A 304 -9.88 16.59 -1.15
CA VAL A 304 -9.18 17.52 -0.25
C VAL A 304 -9.28 18.90 -0.87
N ARG A 305 -9.86 19.84 -0.14
CA ARG A 305 -9.98 21.23 -0.60
C ARG A 305 -8.95 22.09 0.12
N PRO A 306 -8.48 23.17 -0.51
CA PRO A 306 -7.79 24.22 0.22
C PRO A 306 -8.64 24.67 1.42
N PRO A 307 -8.03 25.07 2.54
CA PRO A 307 -8.74 25.78 3.60
C PRO A 307 -9.54 26.92 2.97
N SER A 308 -10.82 27.08 3.32
CA SER A 308 -11.56 28.23 2.87
C SER A 308 -10.84 29.49 3.33
N LEU A 309 -10.67 30.46 2.43
CA LEU A 309 -10.40 31.84 2.81
C LEU A 309 -11.67 32.34 3.53
N ALA A 310 -11.90 31.91 4.77
CA ALA A 310 -12.92 32.51 5.60
C ALA A 310 -12.49 33.97 5.83
N SER A 311 -13.22 34.86 5.16
CA SER A 311 -13.32 36.32 5.32
C SER A 311 -12.36 36.93 6.34
N ARG A 312 -11.33 37.63 5.84
CA ARG A 312 -10.63 38.69 6.58
C ARG A 312 -11.49 39.94 6.80
N ASP A 313 -12.82 39.84 6.70
CA ASP A 313 -13.75 40.91 7.03
C ASP A 313 -14.31 40.68 8.44
N GLY A 314 -13.42 40.64 9.41
CA GLY A 314 -13.75 40.97 10.80
C GLY A 314 -13.71 42.48 10.98
N GLN A 315 -14.48 43.25 10.20
CA GLN A 315 -14.76 44.63 10.58
C GLN A 315 -15.81 44.60 11.72
N PRO A 316 -15.52 45.21 12.88
CA PRO A 316 -16.56 45.39 13.89
C PRO A 316 -17.62 46.34 13.33
N SER A 317 -18.89 45.92 13.37
CA SER A 317 -20.03 46.80 13.10
C SER A 317 -19.89 48.10 13.91
N PRO A 318 -20.11 49.29 13.31
CA PRO A 318 -20.20 50.51 14.08
C PRO A 318 -21.42 50.41 15.02
N ALA A 319 -21.23 50.77 16.28
CA ALA A 319 -22.31 50.89 17.24
C ALA A 319 -23.37 51.89 16.74
N PRO A 320 -24.67 51.66 16.98
CA PRO A 320 -25.70 52.61 16.62
C PRO A 320 -25.52 53.90 17.43
N THR A 321 -25.33 55.02 16.74
CA THR A 321 -25.45 56.34 17.33
C THR A 321 -26.89 56.57 17.75
N ALA A 322 -27.09 56.85 19.04
CA ALA A 322 -28.35 57.34 19.57
C ALA A 322 -28.67 58.73 18.98
N GLY A 323 -29.87 58.86 18.44
CA GLY A 323 -30.51 60.10 18.00
C GLY A 323 -32.02 59.91 18.09
#